data_AF-A0A3C0PBM7-F1
#
_entry.id   AF-A0A3C0PBM7-F1
#
_cell.length_a   1.000
_cell.length_b   1.000
_cell.length_c   1.000
_cell.angle_alpha   90.00
_cell.angle_beta   90.00
_cell.angle_gamma   90.00
#
_symmetry.space_group_name_H-M   'P 1'
#
loop_
_entity.id
_entity.type
_entity.pdbx_description
1 polymer ?
#
loop_
_entity_poly.entity_id
_entity_poly.type
_entity_poly.pdbx_seq_one_letter_code
_entity_poly.pdbx_strand_id
1 'polypeptide(L)'
;MKKSRKYVALIVALLVFCGVLAAGWIGSNNQASAYAGRLESTYQKSFSELITNINSIEITMSKALVSVDTEKQQQLYQNINQLCTLCGTNLSNLPVNHQSIVETTKFINQLGGFSYYLSQKLKNKTPLSEADINSVNELYNWCVYVQGVINDYANTQDGSFNILENANFDDTSTNFEKMFTNTSATGVEFPTLIYDGPFSDSIKNKAIKGLEDFEISVDDAKKILQNAFKDYQIKNLTYTGMTEGTFTSYNLSFETAHRNYFANVTKKGGLIL
;
A
#
# COMPACT_ATOMS: atom_id res chain seq x y z
N MET A 1 -9.05 -63.29 -38.05
CA MET A 1 -9.34 -63.07 -36.61
C MET A 1 -8.21 -62.41 -35.80
N LYS A 2 -6.90 -62.55 -36.15
CA LYS A 2 -5.81 -61.91 -35.36
C LYS A 2 -5.69 -60.38 -35.55
N LYS A 3 -6.05 -59.83 -36.72
CA LYS A 3 -5.96 -58.39 -37.01
C LYS A 3 -7.00 -57.57 -36.21
N SER A 4 -8.25 -58.05 -36.12
CA SER A 4 -9.32 -57.40 -35.35
C SER A 4 -9.03 -57.33 -33.85
N ARG A 5 -8.47 -58.40 -33.26
CA ARG A 5 -8.04 -58.41 -31.85
C ARG A 5 -6.97 -57.35 -31.53
N LYS A 6 -6.06 -57.05 -32.46
CA LYS A 6 -5.05 -56.00 -32.27
C LYS A 6 -5.67 -54.60 -32.29
N TYR A 7 -6.61 -54.32 -33.20
CA TYR A 7 -7.33 -53.05 -33.22
C TYR A 7 -8.20 -52.84 -31.99
N VAL A 8 -8.91 -53.90 -31.54
CA VAL A 8 -9.70 -53.83 -30.30
C VAL A 8 -8.81 -53.57 -29.09
N ALA A 9 -7.65 -54.24 -28.98
CA ALA A 9 -6.70 -53.98 -27.90
C ALA A 9 -6.15 -52.54 -27.91
N LEU A 10 -5.91 -51.97 -29.10
CA LEU A 10 -5.40 -50.61 -29.26
C LEU A 10 -6.46 -49.56 -28.87
N ILE A 11 -7.73 -49.80 -29.25
CA ILE A 11 -8.86 -48.93 -28.86
C ILE A 11 -9.08 -48.96 -27.35
N VAL A 12 -9.02 -50.15 -26.73
CA VAL A 12 -9.15 -50.29 -25.28
C VAL A 12 -8.00 -49.60 -24.54
N ALA A 13 -6.76 -49.75 -25.02
CA ALA A 13 -5.60 -49.07 -24.43
C ALA A 13 -5.72 -47.53 -24.52
N LEU A 14 -6.23 -47.02 -25.65
CA LEU A 14 -6.43 -45.59 -25.85
C LEU A 14 -7.56 -45.03 -24.96
N LEU A 15 -8.65 -45.79 -24.79
CA LEU A 15 -9.72 -45.43 -23.84
C LEU A 15 -9.24 -45.40 -22.40
N VAL A 16 -8.44 -46.38 -21.96
CA VAL A 16 -7.85 -46.40 -20.63
C VAL A 16 -6.90 -45.20 -20.44
N PHE A 17 -6.08 -44.89 -21.44
CA PHE A 17 -5.19 -43.74 -21.41
C PHE A 17 -5.95 -42.41 -21.30
N CYS A 18 -6.98 -42.20 -22.12
CA CYS A 18 -7.86 -41.04 -22.01
C CYS A 18 -8.57 -40.96 -20.66
N GLY A 19 -9.00 -42.10 -20.10
CA GLY A 19 -9.61 -42.17 -18.78
C GLY A 19 -8.66 -41.74 -17.65
N VAL A 20 -7.39 -42.16 -17.71
CA VAL A 20 -6.34 -41.75 -16.76
C VAL A 20 -6.04 -40.25 -16.88
N LEU A 21 -5.96 -39.72 -18.10
CA LEU A 21 -5.76 -38.28 -18.32
C LEU A 21 -6.93 -37.45 -17.82
N ALA A 22 -8.18 -37.87 -18.08
CA ALA A 22 -9.37 -37.20 -17.60
C ALA A 22 -9.46 -37.24 -16.07
N ALA A 23 -9.17 -38.39 -15.44
CA ALA A 23 -9.13 -38.52 -13.98
C ALA A 23 -8.03 -37.65 -13.35
N GLY A 24 -6.85 -37.58 -13.97
CA GLY A 24 -5.76 -36.70 -13.56
C GLY A 24 -6.15 -35.22 -13.67
N TRP A 25 -6.81 -34.82 -14.75
CA TRP A 25 -7.27 -33.45 -14.97
C TRP A 25 -8.37 -33.04 -13.97
N ILE A 26 -9.37 -33.89 -13.75
CA ILE A 26 -10.44 -33.65 -12.75
C ILE A 26 -9.85 -33.60 -11.33
N GLY A 27 -8.94 -34.53 -10.99
CA GLY A 27 -8.27 -34.55 -9.68
C GLY A 27 -7.40 -33.31 -9.44
N SER A 28 -6.70 -32.84 -10.47
CA SER A 28 -5.92 -31.60 -10.41
C SER A 28 -6.82 -30.37 -10.28
N ASN A 29 -7.92 -30.30 -11.04
CA ASN A 29 -8.83 -29.17 -11.00
C ASN A 29 -9.57 -29.07 -9.65
N ASN A 30 -10.02 -30.19 -9.11
CA ASN A 30 -10.66 -30.23 -7.79
C ASN A 30 -9.70 -29.80 -6.68
N GLN A 31 -8.42 -30.18 -6.77
CA GLN A 31 -7.41 -29.69 -5.82
C GLN A 31 -7.20 -28.19 -5.97
N ALA A 32 -7.03 -27.68 -7.20
CA ALA A 32 -6.88 -26.26 -7.46
C ALA A 32 -8.07 -25.44 -6.92
N SER A 33 -9.31 -25.87 -7.16
CA SER A 33 -10.50 -25.21 -6.63
C SER A 33 -10.58 -25.28 -5.09
N ALA A 34 -10.18 -26.41 -4.49
CA ALA A 34 -10.14 -26.53 -3.03
C ALA A 34 -9.08 -25.61 -2.40
N TYR A 35 -7.92 -25.45 -3.04
CA TYR A 35 -6.89 -24.49 -2.60
C TYR A 35 -7.36 -23.05 -2.76
N ALA A 36 -7.96 -22.70 -3.89
CA ALA A 36 -8.53 -21.37 -4.13
C ALA A 36 -9.59 -21.03 -3.08
N GLY A 37 -10.51 -21.96 -2.76
CA GLY A 37 -11.53 -21.74 -1.73
C GLY A 37 -10.95 -21.53 -0.32
N ARG A 38 -9.85 -22.22 0.03
CA ARG A 38 -9.15 -22.02 1.31
C ARG A 38 -8.44 -20.67 1.38
N LEU A 39 -7.82 -20.25 0.29
CA LEU A 39 -7.19 -18.93 0.17
C LEU A 39 -8.25 -17.83 0.29
N GLU A 40 -9.35 -17.96 -0.45
CA GLU A 40 -10.48 -17.03 -0.39
C GLU A 40 -11.02 -16.90 1.03
N SER A 41 -11.26 -18.02 1.72
CA SER A 41 -11.69 -18.01 3.13
C SER A 41 -10.70 -17.29 4.05
N THR A 42 -9.40 -17.42 3.77
CA THR A 42 -8.35 -16.75 4.55
C THR A 42 -8.38 -15.24 4.31
N TYR A 43 -8.54 -14.79 3.06
CA TYR A 43 -8.64 -13.37 2.74
C TYR A 43 -9.92 -12.75 3.28
N GLN A 44 -11.06 -13.43 3.17
CA GLN A 44 -12.34 -12.97 3.73
C GLN A 44 -12.26 -12.81 5.24
N LYS A 45 -11.60 -13.76 5.91
CA LYS A 45 -11.31 -13.65 7.34
C LYS A 45 -10.45 -12.43 7.65
N SER A 46 -9.31 -12.27 6.98
CA SER A 46 -8.42 -11.12 7.22
C SER A 46 -9.11 -9.79 6.94
N PHE A 47 -9.93 -9.70 5.89
CA PHE A 47 -10.71 -8.50 5.59
C PHE A 47 -11.77 -8.21 6.66
N SER A 48 -12.50 -9.23 7.11
CA SER A 48 -13.51 -9.07 8.17
C SER A 48 -12.88 -8.68 9.51
N GLU A 49 -11.73 -9.25 9.85
CA GLU A 49 -10.97 -8.89 11.04
C GLU A 49 -10.39 -7.47 10.91
N LEU A 50 -9.96 -7.04 9.72
CA LEU A 50 -9.55 -5.66 9.46
C LEU A 50 -10.71 -4.67 9.73
N ILE A 51 -11.89 -4.93 9.18
CA ILE A 51 -13.11 -4.12 9.43
C ILE A 51 -13.38 -4.04 10.93
N THR A 52 -13.40 -5.19 11.61
CA THR A 52 -13.68 -5.28 13.05
C THR A 52 -12.68 -4.49 13.88
N ASN A 53 -11.39 -4.58 13.55
CA ASN A 53 -10.34 -3.87 14.26
C ASN A 53 -10.41 -2.36 14.01
N ILE A 54 -10.70 -1.91 12.79
CA ILE A 54 -10.88 -0.47 12.47
C ILE A 54 -12.08 0.10 13.23
N ASN A 55 -13.21 -0.60 13.26
CA ASN A 55 -14.37 -0.22 14.07
C ASN A 55 -14.00 -0.15 15.56
N SER A 56 -13.20 -1.10 16.05
CA SER A 56 -12.76 -1.11 17.46
C SER A 56 -11.79 0.03 17.78
N ILE A 57 -10.95 0.44 16.84
CA ILE A 57 -10.04 1.59 16.97
C ILE A 57 -10.88 2.86 17.15
N GLU A 58 -11.86 3.11 16.28
CA GLU A 58 -12.72 4.29 16.37
C GLU A 58 -13.41 4.37 17.73
N ILE A 59 -14.08 3.29 18.16
CA ILE A 59 -14.75 3.22 19.46
C ILE A 59 -13.76 3.48 20.61
N THR A 60 -12.55 2.91 20.53
CA THR A 60 -11.54 3.06 21.58
C THR A 60 -10.97 4.48 21.61
N MET A 61 -10.77 5.11 20.46
CA MET A 61 -10.36 6.52 20.35
C MET A 61 -11.43 7.46 20.89
N SER A 62 -12.69 7.24 20.55
CA SER A 62 -13.83 8.00 21.08
C SER A 62 -13.86 7.95 22.60
N LYS A 63 -13.67 6.76 23.19
CA LYS A 63 -13.53 6.57 24.65
C LYS A 63 -12.30 7.29 25.23
N ALA A 64 -11.17 7.27 24.52
CA ALA A 64 -9.94 7.90 24.99
C ALA A 64 -10.05 9.43 25.03
N LEU A 65 -10.75 10.03 24.06
CA LEU A 65 -11.00 11.47 23.97
C LEU A 65 -11.89 12.00 25.11
N VAL A 66 -12.88 11.22 25.55
CA VAL A 66 -13.81 11.62 26.61
C VAL A 66 -13.40 11.15 28.01
N SER A 67 -12.36 10.31 28.12
CA SER A 67 -11.89 9.78 29.40
C SER A 67 -11.16 10.85 30.21
N VAL A 68 -11.63 11.08 31.44
CA VAL A 68 -10.98 11.97 32.43
C VAL A 68 -10.01 11.24 33.35
N ASP A 69 -10.02 9.90 33.33
CA ASP A 69 -9.15 9.05 34.15
C ASP A 69 -7.88 8.71 33.35
N THR A 70 -6.73 9.20 33.84
CA THR A 70 -5.40 9.03 33.23
C THR A 70 -5.02 7.55 33.05
N GLU A 71 -5.34 6.69 34.01
CA GLU A 71 -4.97 5.26 33.94
C GLU A 71 -5.80 4.54 32.88
N LYS A 72 -7.12 4.81 32.85
CA LYS A 72 -7.98 4.30 31.78
C LYS A 72 -7.58 4.85 30.41
N GLN A 73 -7.26 6.13 30.33
CA GLN A 73 -6.82 6.76 29.09
C GLN A 73 -5.52 6.11 28.58
N GLN A 74 -4.57 5.80 29.47
CA GLN A 74 -3.35 5.06 29.15
C GLN A 74 -3.64 3.66 28.58
N GLN A 75 -4.53 2.91 29.21
CA GLN A 75 -4.95 1.58 28.74
C GLN A 75 -5.63 1.64 27.37
N LEU A 76 -6.47 2.64 27.14
CA LEU A 76 -7.15 2.84 25.86
C LEU A 76 -6.14 3.09 24.72
N TYR A 77 -5.14 3.95 24.92
CA TYR A 77 -4.08 4.15 23.92
C TYR A 77 -3.20 2.92 23.71
N GLN A 78 -2.94 2.13 24.75
CA GLN A 78 -2.26 0.84 24.59
C GLN A 78 -3.09 -0.14 23.75
N ASN A 79 -4.42 -0.17 23.94
CA ASN A 79 -5.32 -1.00 23.14
C ASN A 79 -5.36 -0.54 21.67
N ILE A 80 -5.40 0.77 21.41
CA ILE A 80 -5.33 1.31 20.04
C ILE A 80 -4.04 0.86 19.33
N ASN A 81 -2.90 0.91 20.01
CA ASN A 81 -1.63 0.41 19.46
C ASN A 81 -1.69 -1.08 19.06
N GLN A 82 -2.28 -1.92 19.91
CA GLN A 82 -2.45 -3.35 19.64
C GLN A 82 -3.39 -3.59 18.45
N LEU A 83 -4.54 -2.90 18.42
CA LEU A 83 -5.48 -2.98 17.30
C LEU A 83 -4.84 -2.53 15.98
N CYS A 84 -4.03 -1.47 15.99
CA CYS A 84 -3.27 -1.04 14.80
C CYS A 84 -2.29 -2.12 14.32
N THR A 85 -1.61 -2.80 15.24
CA THR A 85 -0.72 -3.92 14.90
C THR A 85 -1.47 -5.07 14.22
N LEU A 86 -2.68 -5.38 14.70
CA LEU A 86 -3.57 -6.37 14.09
C LEU A 86 -4.07 -5.92 12.71
N CYS A 87 -4.46 -4.64 12.56
CA CYS A 87 -4.83 -4.07 11.26
C CYS A 87 -3.68 -4.21 10.24
N GLY A 88 -2.45 -3.87 10.62
CA GLY A 88 -1.28 -4.01 9.75
C GLY A 88 -1.03 -5.46 9.33
N THR A 89 -1.21 -6.41 10.24
CA THR A 89 -1.10 -7.85 9.95
C THR A 89 -2.17 -8.31 8.97
N ASN A 90 -3.43 -7.93 9.21
CA ASN A 90 -4.56 -8.32 8.36
C ASN A 90 -4.47 -7.70 6.97
N LEU A 91 -4.08 -6.43 6.89
CA LEU A 91 -3.86 -5.72 5.63
C LEU A 91 -2.75 -6.39 4.80
N SER A 92 -1.65 -6.79 5.44
CA SER A 92 -0.53 -7.47 4.78
C SER A 92 -0.89 -8.87 4.25
N ASN A 93 -1.95 -9.49 4.80
CA ASN A 93 -2.44 -10.78 4.35
C ASN A 93 -3.42 -10.67 3.17
N LEU A 94 -3.91 -9.48 2.82
CA LEU A 94 -4.82 -9.30 1.69
C LEU A 94 -4.05 -9.40 0.36
N PRO A 95 -4.67 -9.95 -0.69
CA PRO A 95 -4.06 -10.07 -2.01
C PRO A 95 -4.15 -8.74 -2.77
N VAL A 96 -3.59 -7.68 -2.21
CA VAL A 96 -3.64 -6.32 -2.75
C VAL A 96 -2.27 -5.89 -3.27
N ASN A 97 -2.26 -5.05 -4.30
CA ASN A 97 -1.03 -4.40 -4.72
C ASN A 97 -0.49 -3.53 -3.58
N HIS A 98 0.80 -3.66 -3.27
CA HIS A 98 1.46 -2.90 -2.20
C HIS A 98 1.28 -1.38 -2.38
N GLN A 99 1.32 -0.88 -3.61
CA GLN A 99 1.12 0.53 -3.92
C GLN A 99 -0.27 1.02 -3.50
N SER A 100 -1.30 0.19 -3.59
CA SER A 100 -2.67 0.54 -3.23
C SER A 100 -2.86 0.77 -1.73
N ILE A 101 -2.05 0.12 -0.89
CA ILE A 101 -2.21 0.13 0.57
C ILE A 101 -1.15 0.96 1.31
N VAL A 102 -0.27 1.67 0.59
CA VAL A 102 0.81 2.46 1.21
C VAL A 102 0.25 3.49 2.20
N GLU A 103 -0.81 4.21 1.81
CA GLU A 103 -1.41 5.26 2.63
C GLU A 103 -2.11 4.67 3.86
N THR A 104 -2.89 3.61 3.68
CA THR A 104 -3.54 2.88 4.78
C THR A 104 -2.51 2.32 5.76
N THR A 105 -1.42 1.74 5.26
CA THR A 105 -0.33 1.20 6.08
C THR A 105 0.39 2.32 6.84
N LYS A 106 0.63 3.46 6.19
CA LYS A 106 1.21 4.65 6.84
C LYS A 106 0.31 5.14 7.97
N PHE A 107 -0.99 5.26 7.73
CA PHE A 107 -1.97 5.67 8.74
C PHE A 107 -1.95 4.75 9.96
N ILE A 108 -2.11 3.44 9.75
CA ILE A 108 -2.14 2.44 10.82
C ILE A 108 -0.85 2.51 11.67
N ASN A 109 0.30 2.62 11.01
CA ASN A 109 1.59 2.72 11.70
C ASN A 109 1.74 4.01 12.50
N GLN A 110 1.31 5.15 11.94
CA GLN A 110 1.36 6.43 12.65
C GLN A 110 0.41 6.45 13.85
N LEU A 111 -0.84 6.02 13.67
CA LEU A 111 -1.81 5.94 14.75
C LEU A 111 -1.33 4.98 15.86
N GLY A 112 -0.81 3.81 15.47
CA GLY A 112 -0.27 2.83 16.40
C GLY A 112 0.93 3.37 17.18
N GLY A 113 1.89 3.98 16.48
CA GLY A 113 3.08 4.57 17.09
C GLY A 113 2.77 5.76 18.02
N PHE A 114 1.85 6.62 17.61
CA PHE A 114 1.42 7.76 18.41
C PHE A 114 0.64 7.33 19.64
N SER A 115 -0.26 6.36 19.50
CA SER A 115 -0.99 5.80 20.65
C SER A 115 -0.03 5.15 21.65
N TYR A 116 1.01 4.48 21.18
CA TYR A 116 2.08 4.00 22.07
C TYR A 116 2.79 5.15 22.79
N TYR A 117 3.17 6.20 22.07
CA TYR A 117 3.77 7.41 22.66
C TYR A 117 2.88 8.03 23.76
N LEU A 118 1.58 8.22 23.49
CA LEU A 118 0.64 8.78 24.46
C LEU A 118 0.46 7.87 25.68
N SER A 119 0.37 6.56 25.48
CA SER A 119 0.34 5.57 26.55
C SER A 119 1.56 5.69 27.47
N GLN A 120 2.76 5.82 26.90
CA GLN A 120 4.00 5.96 27.67
C GLN A 120 4.05 7.30 28.43
N LYS A 121 3.58 8.39 27.81
CA LYS A 121 3.47 9.71 28.43
C LYS A 121 2.56 9.69 29.66
N LEU A 122 1.37 9.09 29.52
CA LEU A 122 0.39 8.94 30.60
C LEU A 122 0.88 7.98 31.70
N LYS A 123 1.56 6.88 31.33
CA LYS A 123 2.20 5.95 32.27
C LYS A 123 3.23 6.67 33.16
N ASN A 124 3.95 7.64 32.59
CA ASN A 124 4.89 8.50 33.32
C ASN A 124 4.20 9.66 34.06
N LYS A 125 2.87 9.62 34.20
CA LYS A 125 2.04 10.67 34.84
C LYS A 125 2.20 12.05 34.23
N THR A 126 2.65 12.11 32.96
CA THR A 126 2.73 13.37 32.22
C THR A 126 1.40 13.60 31.52
N PRO A 127 0.73 14.75 31.73
CA PRO A 127 -0.54 15.04 31.08
C PRO A 127 -0.35 15.20 29.56
N LEU A 128 -1.43 14.98 28.82
CA LEU A 128 -1.46 15.29 27.39
C LEU A 128 -1.41 16.81 27.20
N SER A 129 -0.59 17.24 26.26
CA SER A 129 -0.56 18.63 25.82
C SER A 129 -1.71 18.92 24.87
N GLU A 130 -2.02 20.20 24.66
CA GLU A 130 -3.02 20.62 23.68
C GLU A 130 -2.69 20.13 22.25
N ALA A 131 -1.40 20.11 21.89
CA ALA A 131 -0.93 19.55 20.62
C ALA A 131 -1.19 18.05 20.49
N ASP A 132 -1.04 17.29 21.59
CA ASP A 132 -1.37 15.85 21.58
C ASP A 132 -2.88 15.66 21.34
N ILE A 133 -3.71 16.41 22.04
CA ILE A 133 -5.17 16.34 21.94
C ILE A 133 -5.63 16.69 20.52
N ASN A 134 -5.07 17.75 19.93
CA ASN A 134 -5.36 18.14 18.55
C ASN A 134 -4.97 17.02 17.56
N SER A 135 -3.79 16.43 17.73
CA SER A 135 -3.32 15.31 16.90
C SER A 135 -4.25 14.09 17.02
N VAL A 136 -4.74 13.77 18.23
CA VAL A 136 -5.71 12.68 18.43
C VAL A 136 -7.03 12.97 17.73
N ASN A 137 -7.53 14.21 17.79
CA ASN A 137 -8.77 14.60 17.11
C ASN A 137 -8.65 14.48 15.58
N GLU A 138 -7.52 14.91 15.01
CA GLU A 138 -7.27 14.78 13.57
C GLU A 138 -7.21 13.31 13.15
N LEU A 139 -6.45 12.48 13.90
CA LEU A 139 -6.38 11.04 13.66
C LEU A 139 -7.74 10.34 13.83
N TYR A 140 -8.56 10.80 14.78
CA TYR A 140 -9.91 10.27 15.00
C TYR A 140 -10.82 10.54 13.80
N ASN A 141 -10.82 11.77 13.29
CA ASN A 141 -11.60 12.14 12.10
C ASN A 141 -11.17 11.32 10.88
N TRP A 142 -9.86 11.10 10.70
CA TRP A 142 -9.35 10.21 9.67
C TRP A 142 -9.82 8.77 9.86
N CYS A 143 -9.80 8.26 11.09
CA CYS A 143 -10.27 6.92 11.41
C CYS A 143 -11.76 6.74 11.06
N VAL A 144 -12.60 7.71 11.40
CA VAL A 144 -14.04 7.72 11.05
C VAL A 144 -14.22 7.71 9.54
N TYR A 145 -13.43 8.49 8.82
CA TYR A 145 -13.46 8.49 7.35
C TYR A 145 -13.08 7.11 6.77
N VAL A 146 -11.95 6.53 7.20
CA VAL A 146 -11.49 5.20 6.75
C VAL A 146 -12.52 4.12 7.07
N GLN A 147 -13.10 4.17 8.27
CA GLN A 147 -14.18 3.31 8.70
C GLN A 147 -15.39 3.40 7.74
N GLY A 148 -15.80 4.60 7.37
CA GLY A 148 -16.89 4.82 6.42
C GLY A 148 -16.63 4.16 5.07
N VAL A 149 -15.46 4.44 4.47
CA VAL A 149 -15.07 3.88 3.16
C VAL A 149 -15.08 2.35 3.16
N ILE A 150 -14.49 1.74 4.19
CA ILE A 150 -14.36 0.28 4.28
C ILE A 150 -15.71 -0.38 4.55
N ASN A 151 -16.54 0.19 5.43
CA ASN A 151 -17.86 -0.36 5.70
C ASN A 151 -18.81 -0.18 4.51
N ASP A 152 -18.75 0.95 3.80
CA ASP A 152 -19.53 1.16 2.58
C ASP A 152 -19.16 0.13 1.52
N TYR A 153 -17.85 -0.11 1.31
CA TYR A 153 -17.41 -1.17 0.41
C TYR A 153 -17.95 -2.53 0.86
N ALA A 154 -17.79 -2.90 2.14
CA ALA A 154 -18.29 -4.18 2.66
C ALA A 154 -19.81 -4.34 2.47
N ASN A 155 -20.58 -3.27 2.67
CA ASN A 155 -22.04 -3.27 2.51
C ASN A 155 -22.49 -3.40 1.04
N THR A 156 -21.67 -2.96 0.08
CA THR A 156 -21.97 -3.15 -1.35
C THR A 156 -21.75 -4.58 -1.85
N GLN A 157 -21.09 -5.43 -1.06
CA GLN A 157 -20.80 -6.82 -1.43
C GLN A 157 -21.90 -7.75 -0.90
N ASP A 158 -22.82 -8.17 -1.77
CA ASP A 158 -24.05 -8.90 -1.42
C ASP A 158 -23.80 -10.39 -1.14
N GLY A 159 -23.09 -10.69 -0.05
CA GLY A 159 -22.83 -12.06 0.46
C GLY A 159 -21.95 -12.95 -0.44
N SER A 160 -21.67 -12.52 -1.67
CA SER A 160 -20.86 -13.19 -2.70
C SER A 160 -19.52 -12.48 -2.88
N PHE A 161 -18.93 -12.04 -1.77
CA PHE A 161 -17.68 -11.31 -1.78
C PHE A 161 -16.52 -12.26 -2.10
N ASN A 162 -16.05 -12.28 -3.35
CA ASN A 162 -14.88 -13.05 -3.76
C ASN A 162 -13.68 -12.12 -3.93
N ILE A 163 -12.79 -12.10 -2.95
CA ILE A 163 -11.59 -11.26 -2.96
C ILE A 163 -10.67 -11.69 -4.10
N LEU A 164 -10.46 -12.98 -4.33
CA LEU A 164 -9.59 -13.47 -5.40
C LEU A 164 -10.04 -13.04 -6.80
N GLU A 165 -11.35 -12.91 -7.03
CA GLU A 165 -11.90 -12.43 -8.32
C GLU A 165 -11.81 -10.91 -8.47
N ASN A 166 -11.79 -10.16 -7.35
CA ASN A 166 -11.75 -8.71 -7.35
C ASN A 166 -10.33 -8.15 -7.14
N ALA A 167 -9.40 -8.97 -6.64
CA ALA A 167 -8.02 -8.59 -6.43
C ALA A 167 -7.24 -8.70 -7.74
N ASN A 168 -6.56 -7.61 -8.12
CA ASN A 168 -5.66 -7.62 -9.27
C ASN A 168 -4.30 -7.05 -8.87
N PHE A 169 -3.30 -7.92 -8.83
CA PHE A 169 -1.93 -7.54 -8.50
C PHE A 169 -1.30 -6.58 -9.52
N ASP A 170 -1.73 -6.64 -10.78
CA ASP A 170 -1.18 -5.84 -11.88
C ASP A 170 -1.95 -4.53 -12.11
N ASP A 171 -3.19 -4.43 -11.61
CA ASP A 171 -4.08 -3.30 -11.85
C ASP A 171 -4.70 -2.78 -10.55
N THR A 172 -4.29 -1.57 -10.15
CA THR A 172 -4.80 -0.88 -8.96
C THR A 172 -6.19 -0.24 -9.18
N SER A 173 -6.79 -0.38 -10.36
CA SER A 173 -8.05 0.28 -10.73
C SER A 173 -9.32 -0.49 -10.33
N THR A 174 -9.15 -1.68 -9.78
CA THR A 174 -10.23 -2.48 -9.21
C THR A 174 -10.94 -1.75 -8.05
N ASN A 175 -12.22 -2.04 -7.84
CA ASN A 175 -12.99 -1.46 -6.74
C ASN A 175 -12.45 -1.88 -5.36
N PHE A 176 -11.87 -3.08 -5.25
CA PHE A 176 -11.27 -3.58 -4.00
C PHE A 176 -9.99 -2.81 -3.67
N GLU A 177 -9.14 -2.53 -4.65
CA GLU A 177 -7.91 -1.77 -4.48
C GLU A 177 -8.21 -0.28 -4.25
N LYS A 178 -9.21 0.25 -4.96
CA LYS A 178 -9.62 1.66 -4.86
C LYS A 178 -10.05 2.08 -3.46
N MET A 179 -10.61 1.17 -2.65
CA MET A 179 -11.01 1.53 -1.28
C MET A 179 -9.81 1.87 -0.40
N PHE A 180 -8.62 1.37 -0.73
CA PHE A 180 -7.37 1.68 -0.03
C PHE A 180 -6.64 2.90 -0.59
N THR A 181 -6.85 3.26 -1.87
CA THR A 181 -6.23 4.42 -2.51
C THR A 181 -7.05 5.71 -2.40
N ASN A 182 -8.38 5.60 -2.22
CA ASN A 182 -9.28 6.76 -2.25
C ASN A 182 -9.19 7.65 -0.99
N THR A 183 -8.32 7.33 -0.04
CA THR A 183 -8.20 8.09 1.20
C THR A 183 -7.67 9.51 0.96
N SER A 184 -6.79 9.71 -0.03
CA SER A 184 -6.32 11.05 -0.43
C SER A 184 -7.25 11.78 -1.41
N ALA A 185 -8.17 11.08 -2.09
CA ALA A 185 -8.99 11.64 -3.16
C ALA A 185 -10.23 12.42 -2.68
N THR A 186 -10.58 12.32 -1.40
CA THR A 186 -11.80 12.94 -0.82
C THR A 186 -11.54 14.28 -0.13
N GLY A 187 -10.31 14.81 -0.20
CA GLY A 187 -9.98 16.13 0.34
C GLY A 187 -9.84 16.18 1.86
N VAL A 188 -9.84 15.02 2.53
CA VAL A 188 -9.29 14.92 3.87
C VAL A 188 -7.79 14.81 3.68
N GLU A 189 -7.02 15.76 4.20
CA GLU A 189 -5.56 15.63 4.24
C GLU A 189 -5.16 14.74 5.41
N PHE A 190 -4.25 13.81 5.14
CA PHE A 190 -3.69 12.97 6.17
C PHE A 190 -2.87 13.82 7.15
N PRO A 191 -3.15 13.78 8.47
CA PRO A 191 -2.57 14.73 9.41
C PRO A 191 -1.06 14.55 9.54
N THR A 192 -0.34 15.68 9.57
CA THR A 192 1.10 15.67 9.81
C THR A 192 1.38 15.44 11.29
N LEU A 193 2.00 14.32 11.64
CA LEU A 193 2.21 13.98 13.04
C LEU A 193 3.62 14.36 13.52
N ILE A 194 3.70 15.40 14.35
CA ILE A 194 4.97 15.89 14.92
C ILE A 194 5.08 15.40 16.38
N TYR A 195 5.91 14.37 16.60
CA TYR A 195 6.21 13.83 17.93
C TYR A 195 7.56 13.09 17.92
N ASP A 196 8.08 12.73 19.09
CA ASP A 196 9.36 12.00 19.21
C ASP A 196 9.12 10.49 19.11
N GLY A 197 8.87 10.00 17.89
CA GLY A 197 8.63 8.59 17.64
C GLY A 197 8.91 8.15 16.20
N PRO A 198 9.01 6.82 15.97
CA PRO A 198 9.54 6.23 14.74
C PRO A 198 8.72 6.53 13.48
N PHE A 199 7.48 7.02 13.64
CA PHE A 199 6.58 7.34 12.53
C PHE A 199 6.25 8.84 12.42
N SER A 200 6.97 9.71 13.12
CA SER A 200 6.75 11.15 13.05
C SER A 200 7.20 11.76 11.72
N ASP A 201 6.42 12.72 11.22
CA ASP A 201 6.73 13.50 10.02
C ASP A 201 7.79 14.59 10.25
N SER A 202 8.23 14.80 11.50
CA SER A 202 9.36 15.68 11.88
C SER A 202 10.65 15.37 11.11
N ILE A 203 10.80 14.12 10.66
CA ILE A 203 11.99 13.61 9.96
C ILE A 203 11.89 13.79 8.43
N LYS A 204 10.67 13.93 7.88
CA LYS A 204 10.41 13.85 6.43
C LYS A 204 10.33 15.21 5.72
N ASN A 205 9.94 16.28 6.41
CA ASN A 205 9.79 17.62 5.81
C ASN A 205 10.97 18.56 6.09
N LYS A 206 12.22 18.07 6.04
CA LYS A 206 13.36 18.98 5.97
C LYS A 206 13.47 19.51 4.54
N ALA A 207 13.32 20.83 4.38
CA ALA A 207 13.70 21.51 3.15
C ALA A 207 15.11 21.06 2.75
N ILE A 208 15.26 20.56 1.52
CA ILE A 208 16.53 20.04 1.03
C ILE A 208 17.50 21.22 0.98
N LYS A 209 18.52 21.18 1.83
CA LYS A 209 19.58 22.18 1.81
C LYS A 209 20.42 21.94 0.54
N GLY A 210 20.61 22.99 -0.25
CA GLY A 210 21.49 22.97 -1.43
C GLY A 210 20.80 22.98 -2.79
N LEU A 211 19.45 23.00 -2.84
CA LEU A 211 18.74 23.31 -4.08
C LEU A 211 18.41 24.81 -4.10
N GLU A 212 18.71 25.47 -5.21
CA GLU A 212 18.31 26.86 -5.43
C GLU A 212 16.79 26.95 -5.71
N ASP A 213 16.17 28.08 -5.34
CA ASP A 213 14.71 28.23 -5.36
C ASP A 213 14.10 28.44 -6.76
N PHE A 214 14.92 28.54 -7.81
CA PHE A 214 14.42 28.66 -9.18
C PHE A 214 14.06 27.29 -9.77
N GLU A 215 12.99 27.26 -10.56
CA GLU A 215 12.62 26.08 -11.34
C GLU A 215 13.16 26.18 -12.77
N ILE A 216 13.61 25.05 -13.32
CA ILE A 216 14.05 24.92 -14.70
C ILE A 216 13.02 24.15 -15.52
N SER A 217 12.99 24.38 -16.84
CA SER A 217 12.21 23.57 -17.77
C SER A 217 12.95 22.29 -18.18
N VAL A 218 12.25 21.34 -18.82
CA VAL A 218 12.87 20.15 -19.43
C VAL A 218 13.94 20.55 -20.47
N ASP A 219 13.72 21.62 -21.22
CA ASP A 219 14.67 22.07 -22.22
C ASP A 219 15.91 22.72 -21.60
N ASP A 220 15.77 23.37 -20.44
CA ASP A 220 16.91 23.86 -19.68
C ASP A 220 17.71 22.71 -19.07
N ALA A 221 17.03 21.66 -18.58
CA ALA A 221 17.69 20.43 -18.12
C ALA A 221 18.50 19.76 -19.24
N LYS A 222 17.97 19.75 -20.47
CA LYS A 222 18.71 19.26 -21.64
C LYS A 222 19.97 20.09 -21.92
N LYS A 223 19.87 21.42 -21.86
CA LYS A 223 21.03 22.32 -22.05
C LYS A 223 22.08 22.10 -20.97
N ILE A 224 21.66 21.89 -19.71
CA ILE A 224 22.56 21.59 -18.60
C ILE A 224 23.37 20.32 -18.89
N LEU A 225 22.72 19.24 -19.34
CA LEU A 225 23.43 18.01 -19.74
C LEU A 225 24.32 18.20 -20.96
N GLN A 226 23.87 18.93 -21.98
CA GLN A 226 24.69 19.25 -23.17
C GLN A 226 25.97 20.00 -22.80
N ASN A 227 25.87 20.96 -21.87
CA ASN A 227 27.02 21.72 -21.40
C ASN A 227 27.95 20.88 -20.52
N ALA A 228 27.39 20.07 -19.61
CA ALA A 228 28.18 19.22 -18.70
C ALA A 228 28.95 18.12 -19.45
N PHE A 229 28.35 17.54 -20.49
CA PHE A 229 28.93 16.45 -21.28
C PHE A 229 29.39 16.89 -22.68
N LYS A 230 29.72 18.17 -22.87
CA LYS A 230 30.10 18.75 -24.17
C LYS A 230 31.24 17.98 -24.86
N ASP A 231 32.19 17.48 -24.08
CA ASP A 231 33.39 16.78 -24.58
C ASP A 231 33.09 15.36 -25.08
N TYR A 232 31.91 14.82 -24.75
CA TYR A 232 31.50 13.45 -25.07
C TYR A 232 30.58 13.33 -26.29
N GLN A 233 30.34 14.45 -26.99
CA GLN A 233 29.52 14.51 -28.21
C GLN A 233 28.18 13.77 -28.08
N ILE A 234 27.40 14.12 -27.05
CA ILE A 234 26.13 13.47 -26.77
C ILE A 234 25.14 13.62 -27.93
N LYS A 235 24.40 12.55 -28.22
CA LYS A 235 23.36 12.47 -29.26
C LYS A 235 22.07 11.93 -28.67
N ASN A 236 20.95 12.13 -29.38
CA ASN A 236 19.64 11.55 -29.03
C ASN A 236 19.18 11.85 -27.58
N LEU A 237 19.41 13.09 -27.12
CA LEU A 237 18.99 13.52 -25.80
C LEU A 237 17.46 13.65 -25.72
N THR A 238 16.85 12.73 -24.97
CA THR A 238 15.39 12.56 -24.88
C THR A 238 14.93 12.57 -23.44
N TYR A 239 13.73 13.11 -23.22
CA TYR A 239 13.06 13.09 -21.92
C TYR A 239 12.30 11.77 -21.77
N THR A 240 12.57 11.05 -20.70
CA THR A 240 11.99 9.73 -20.44
C THR A 240 10.90 9.74 -19.37
N GLY A 241 10.86 10.78 -18.53
CA GLY A 241 9.83 10.92 -17.50
C GLY A 241 10.26 11.83 -16.36
N MET A 242 9.39 11.96 -15.37
CA MET A 242 9.65 12.73 -14.15
C MET A 242 9.63 11.79 -12.95
N THR A 243 10.55 11.99 -12.02
CA THR A 243 10.52 11.31 -10.72
C THR A 243 10.14 12.31 -9.65
N GLU A 244 9.01 12.03 -8.98
CA GLU A 244 8.52 12.77 -7.82
C GLU A 244 8.91 12.01 -6.55
N GLY A 245 10.02 12.42 -5.95
CA GLY A 245 10.50 11.91 -4.65
C GLY A 245 10.58 13.05 -3.63
N THR A 246 11.61 13.04 -2.79
CA THR A 246 11.89 14.18 -1.88
C THR A 246 12.14 15.49 -2.64
N PHE A 247 12.64 15.40 -3.87
CA PHE A 247 12.68 16.49 -4.85
C PHE A 247 12.26 15.97 -6.23
N THR A 248 11.67 16.86 -7.03
CA THR A 248 11.28 16.56 -8.41
C THR A 248 12.51 16.61 -9.32
N SER A 249 12.67 15.60 -10.18
CA SER A 249 13.73 15.56 -11.19
C SER A 249 13.23 15.09 -12.55
N TYR A 250 13.85 15.60 -13.61
CA TYR A 250 13.64 15.20 -14.99
C TYR A 250 14.62 14.08 -15.35
N ASN A 251 14.08 12.96 -15.82
CA ASN A 251 14.86 11.82 -16.28
C ASN A 251 15.13 12.00 -17.78
N LEU A 252 16.40 11.95 -18.15
CA LEU A 252 16.88 12.18 -19.50
C LEU A 252 17.73 10.98 -19.92
N SER A 253 17.58 10.56 -21.18
CA SER A 253 18.40 9.54 -21.82
C SER A 253 19.19 10.16 -22.95
N PHE A 254 20.46 9.80 -23.09
CA PHE A 254 21.30 10.25 -24.19
C PHE A 254 22.32 9.18 -24.58
N GLU A 255 22.83 9.29 -25.80
CA GLU A 255 23.78 8.36 -26.37
C GLU A 255 25.14 9.04 -26.55
N THR A 256 26.21 8.29 -26.35
CA THR A 256 27.58 8.68 -26.72
C THR A 256 28.07 7.73 -27.82
N ALA A 257 29.31 7.91 -28.27
CA ALA A 257 29.92 7.04 -29.28
C ALA A 257 29.95 5.55 -28.89
N HIS A 258 29.79 5.21 -27.61
CA HIS A 258 29.98 3.84 -27.12
C HIS A 258 28.77 3.22 -26.43
N ARG A 259 27.92 4.03 -25.76
CA ARG A 259 26.82 3.54 -24.90
C ARG A 259 25.70 4.56 -24.73
N ASN A 260 24.55 4.05 -24.28
CA ASN A 260 23.39 4.82 -23.83
C ASN A 260 23.51 5.07 -22.33
N TYR A 261 23.18 6.29 -21.93
CA TYR A 261 23.26 6.78 -20.56
C TYR A 261 21.93 7.39 -20.13
N PHE A 262 21.68 7.30 -18.83
CA PHE A 262 20.54 7.95 -18.18
C PHE A 262 21.10 8.94 -17.15
N ALA A 263 20.53 10.13 -17.12
CA ALA A 263 20.86 11.15 -16.14
C ALA A 263 19.59 11.82 -15.65
N ASN A 264 19.59 12.20 -14.38
CA ASN A 264 18.48 12.91 -13.77
C ASN A 264 18.94 14.33 -13.44
N VAL A 265 18.09 15.31 -13.71
CA VAL A 265 18.36 16.73 -13.40
C VAL A 265 17.25 17.27 -12.52
N THR A 266 17.58 17.87 -11.39
CA THR A 266 16.58 18.41 -10.46
C THR A 266 15.79 19.55 -11.10
N LYS A 267 14.47 19.54 -10.93
CA LYS A 267 13.60 20.62 -11.42
C LYS A 267 13.90 21.94 -10.71
N LYS A 268 14.22 21.89 -9.41
CA LYS A 268 14.70 23.04 -8.64
C LYS A 268 16.23 23.08 -8.65
N GLY A 269 16.81 24.23 -8.97
CA GLY A 269 18.26 24.46 -8.97
C GLY A 269 19.07 23.82 -10.11
N GLY A 270 18.48 22.94 -10.92
CA GLY A 270 19.12 22.41 -12.14
C GLY A 270 20.39 21.59 -11.91
N LEU A 271 20.45 20.82 -10.83
CA LEU A 271 21.61 19.98 -10.50
C LEU A 271 21.51 18.62 -11.19
N ILE A 272 22.63 18.15 -11.74
CA ILE A 272 22.76 16.78 -12.27
C ILE A 272 22.99 15.83 -11.09
N LEU A 273 22.25 14.72 -11.07
CA LEU A 273 22.30 13.67 -10.04
C LEU A 273 23.11 12.46 -10.49
#